data_AF-A0A7K3W9V8-F1
#
_entry.id   AF-A0A7K3W9V8-F1
#
_cell.length_a   1.000
_cell.length_b   1.000
_cell.length_c   1.000
_cell.angle_alpha   90.00
_cell.angle_beta   90.00
_cell.angle_gamma   90.00
#
_symmetry.space_group_name_H-M   'P 1'
#
loop_
_entity.id
_entity.type
_entity.pdbx_description
1 polymer ?
#
loop_
_entity_poly.entity_id
_entity_poly.type
_entity_poly.pdbx_seq_one_letter_code
_entity_poly.pdbx_strand_id
1 'polypeptide(L)'
;MTGPDGDVLDEQLVRAAGSPVPAARPGALRVWEHVVGDVADLPGAVVVDPGVTSRVEVHLPGARARFVWGLLQQVTTDPPAAGETQA
;
A
#
# COMPACT_ATOMS: atom_id res chain seq x y z
N MET A 1 -16.07 -10.84 -17.46
CA MET A 1 -17.03 -11.80 -16.87
C MET A 1 -18.25 -11.00 -16.47
N THR A 2 -19.44 -11.46 -16.83
CA THR A 2 -20.72 -10.78 -16.56
C THR A 2 -21.54 -11.68 -15.63
N GLY A 3 -22.22 -11.11 -14.64
CA GLY A 3 -23.13 -11.86 -13.77
C GLY A 3 -24.40 -12.32 -14.51
N PRO A 4 -25.14 -13.30 -13.96
CA PRO A 4 -26.28 -13.94 -14.62
C PRO A 4 -27.46 -13.01 -14.97
N ASP A 5 -27.53 -11.82 -14.36
CA ASP A 5 -28.56 -10.80 -14.63
C ASP A 5 -28.09 -9.65 -15.55
N GLY A 6 -26.85 -9.72 -16.07
CA GLY A 6 -26.31 -8.69 -16.97
C GLY A 6 -25.87 -7.38 -16.30
N ASP A 7 -26.07 -7.24 -14.99
CA ASP A 7 -25.50 -6.14 -14.22
C ASP A 7 -23.98 -6.29 -14.14
N VAL A 8 -23.29 -5.29 -14.68
CA VAL A 8 -21.89 -5.04 -14.39
C VAL A 8 -21.88 -4.62 -12.93
N LEU A 9 -21.50 -5.53 -12.03
CA LEU A 9 -20.97 -5.09 -10.75
C LEU A 9 -19.80 -4.16 -11.12
N ASP A 10 -19.89 -2.89 -10.72
CA ASP A 10 -18.77 -1.96 -10.78
C ASP A 10 -17.74 -2.45 -9.72
N GLU A 11 -17.07 -3.57 -10.02
CA GLU A 11 -16.25 -4.34 -9.07
C GLU A 11 -14.88 -3.71 -8.81
N GLN A 12 -14.61 -2.55 -9.41
CA GLN A 12 -13.31 -1.91 -9.33
C GLN A 12 -13.47 -0.57 -8.65
N LEU A 13 -12.76 -0.38 -7.54
CA LEU A 13 -12.55 0.94 -6.95
C LEU A 13 -11.83 1.82 -7.97
N VAL A 14 -12.56 2.64 -8.72
CA VAL A 14 -12.01 3.62 -9.64
C VAL A 14 -11.97 4.98 -8.94
N ARG A 15 -10.82 5.66 -8.96
CA ARG A 15 -10.74 7.07 -8.52
C ARG A 15 -11.42 7.97 -9.54
N ALA A 16 -12.11 9.00 -9.07
CA ALA A 16 -12.61 10.05 -9.97
C ALA A 16 -11.44 10.67 -10.77
N ALA A 17 -11.68 10.95 -12.06
CA ALA A 17 -10.70 11.62 -12.90
C ALA A 17 -10.29 12.96 -12.28
N GLY A 18 -8.97 13.20 -12.19
CA GLY A 18 -8.42 14.42 -11.54
C GLY A 18 -8.37 14.36 -10.01
N SER A 19 -8.78 13.26 -9.38
CA SER A 19 -8.55 13.07 -7.94
C SER A 19 -7.05 13.05 -7.66
N PRO A 20 -6.55 13.87 -6.71
CA PRO A 20 -5.14 13.83 -6.35
C PRO A 20 -4.80 12.47 -5.75
N VAL A 21 -3.67 11.88 -6.17
CA VAL A 21 -3.08 10.72 -5.48
C VAL A 21 -2.30 11.30 -4.29
N PRO A 22 -2.65 10.96 -3.04
CA PRO A 22 -1.88 11.37 -1.89
C PRO A 22 -0.43 10.91 -2.08
N ALA A 23 0.52 11.85 -1.97
CA ALA A 23 1.93 11.50 -2.12
C ALA A 23 2.30 10.46 -1.07
N ALA A 24 2.77 9.30 -1.51
CA ALA A 24 3.33 8.31 -0.59
C ALA A 24 4.55 8.94 0.10
N ARG A 25 4.57 8.88 1.43
CA ARG A 25 5.69 9.37 2.25
C ARG A 25 5.89 8.42 3.43
N PRO A 26 7.13 8.22 3.88
CA PRO A 26 7.40 7.54 5.14
C PRO A 26 6.58 8.16 6.28
N GLY A 27 5.88 7.33 7.06
CA GLY A 27 5.02 7.77 8.16
C GLY A 27 3.63 8.31 7.77
N ALA A 28 3.30 8.42 6.47
CA ALA A 28 2.00 8.91 6.01
C ALA A 28 1.30 7.94 5.04
N LEU A 29 1.71 6.67 5.00
CA LEU A 29 1.06 5.65 4.18
C LEU A 29 -0.32 5.30 4.73
N ARG A 30 -1.34 5.42 3.90
CA ARG A 30 -2.73 5.12 4.27
C ARG A 30 -3.27 3.92 3.52
N VAL A 31 -3.91 3.03 4.27
CA VAL A 31 -4.55 1.83 3.72
C VAL A 31 -5.59 2.24 2.67
N TRP A 32 -5.68 1.49 1.57
CA TRP A 32 -6.54 1.74 0.41
C TRP A 32 -6.19 2.97 -0.44
N GLU A 33 -5.22 3.80 -0.03
CA GLU A 33 -4.86 5.01 -0.77
C GLU A 33 -3.66 4.83 -1.71
N HIS A 34 -2.86 3.78 -1.55
CA HIS A 34 -1.61 3.56 -2.31
C HIS A 34 -1.55 2.22 -3.02
N VAL A 35 -0.91 2.19 -4.19
CA VAL A 35 -0.54 0.96 -4.89
C VAL A 35 0.94 0.65 -4.71
N VAL A 36 1.37 -0.55 -5.11
CA VAL A 36 2.78 -0.99 -5.00
C VAL A 36 3.74 0.02 -5.63
N GLY A 37 3.41 0.57 -6.80
CA GLY A 37 4.24 1.57 -7.49
C GLY A 37 4.51 2.82 -6.66
N ASP A 38 3.46 3.38 -6.03
CA ASP A 38 3.58 4.59 -5.20
C ASP A 38 4.61 4.42 -4.06
N VAL A 39 4.75 3.21 -3.54
CA VAL A 39 5.57 2.89 -2.36
C VAL A 39 6.94 2.32 -2.73
N ALA A 40 7.02 1.55 -3.82
CA ALA A 40 8.27 0.96 -4.30
C ALA A 40 9.28 2.00 -4.78
N ASP A 41 8.80 3.17 -5.23
CA ASP A 41 9.64 4.29 -5.66
C ASP A 41 10.16 5.16 -4.50
N LEU A 42 9.78 4.85 -3.24
CA LEU A 42 10.24 5.61 -2.09
C LEU A 42 11.71 5.32 -1.76
N PRO A 43 12.47 6.32 -1.27
CA PRO A 43 13.85 6.13 -0.85
C PRO A 43 13.98 5.03 0.21
N GLY A 44 14.81 4.02 -0.07
CA GLY A 44 15.05 2.89 0.83
C GLY A 44 13.95 1.82 0.82
N ALA A 45 12.97 1.92 -0.09
CA ALA A 45 11.98 0.87 -0.30
C ALA A 45 12.63 -0.40 -0.88
N VAL A 46 12.25 -1.56 -0.34
CA VAL A 46 12.65 -2.86 -0.86
C VAL A 46 11.41 -3.71 -1.07
N VAL A 47 11.16 -4.10 -2.32
CA VAL A 47 10.05 -5.01 -2.67
C VAL A 47 10.45 -6.45 -2.33
N VAL A 48 9.60 -7.13 -1.58
CA VAL A 48 9.76 -8.52 -1.15
C VAL A 48 8.63 -9.35 -1.76
N ASP A 49 9.00 -10.41 -2.47
CA ASP A 49 8.05 -11.39 -2.99
C ASP A 49 7.67 -12.40 -1.89
N PRO A 50 6.40 -12.44 -1.44
CA PRO A 50 5.96 -13.39 -0.43
C PRO A 50 5.68 -14.80 -1.00
N GLY A 51 5.95 -15.05 -2.28
CA GLY A 51 5.76 -16.34 -2.93
C GLY A 51 4.31 -16.65 -3.33
N VAL A 52 3.43 -15.64 -3.31
CA VAL A 52 2.04 -15.75 -3.77
C VAL A 52 1.70 -14.56 -4.67
N THR A 53 1.21 -14.82 -5.88
CA THR A 53 0.99 -13.81 -6.94
C THR A 53 0.10 -12.64 -6.51
N SER A 54 -0.82 -12.88 -5.59
CA SER A 54 -1.77 -11.86 -5.13
C SER A 54 -1.22 -10.98 -4.01
N ARG A 55 -0.02 -11.23 -3.48
CA ARG A 55 0.55 -10.44 -2.37
C ARG A 55 1.92 -9.91 -2.71
N VAL A 56 2.19 -8.71 -2.23
CA VAL A 56 3.52 -8.07 -2.28
C VAL A 56 3.76 -7.43 -0.92
N GLU A 57 4.99 -7.48 -0.43
CA GLU A 57 5.39 -6.71 0.75
C GLU A 57 6.47 -5.70 0.34
N VAL A 58 6.40 -4.47 0.87
CA VAL A 58 7.44 -3.45 0.68
C VAL A 58 7.97 -3.06 2.05
N HIS A 59 9.27 -3.22 2.24
CA HIS A 59 9.97 -2.80 3.44
C HIS A 59 10.47 -1.38 3.25
N LEU A 60 10.20 -0.53 4.24
CA LEU A 60 10.60 0.86 4.29
C LEU A 60 11.39 1.08 5.59
N PRO A 61 12.23 2.12 5.65
CA PRO A 61 12.80 2.54 6.93
C PRO A 61 11.67 2.82 7.95
N GLY A 62 11.61 2.00 9.01
CA GLY A 62 10.62 2.13 10.09
C GLY A 62 9.21 1.62 9.79
N ALA A 63 8.95 0.99 8.63
CA ALA A 63 7.63 0.46 8.32
C ALA A 63 7.64 -0.74 7.35
N ARG A 64 6.59 -1.54 7.39
CA ARG A 64 6.30 -2.60 6.42
C ARG A 64 4.91 -2.38 5.84
N ALA A 65 4.82 -2.34 4.52
CA ALA A 65 3.59 -2.17 3.77
C ALA A 65 3.22 -3.49 3.08
N ARG A 66 1.98 -3.94 3.24
CA ARG A 66 1.48 -5.17 2.62
C ARG A 66 0.38 -4.87 1.62
N PHE A 67 0.51 -5.46 0.45
CA PHE A 67 -0.40 -5.26 -0.66
C PHE A 67 -1.12 -6.56 -0.99
N VAL A 68 -2.39 -6.44 -1.37
CA VAL A 68 -3.17 -7.53 -1.97
C VAL A 68 -3.69 -7.03 -3.30
N TRP A 69 -3.43 -7.79 -4.38
CA TRP A 69 -3.73 -7.39 -5.76
C TRP A 69 -3.19 -5.99 -6.11
N GLY A 70 -2.02 -5.64 -5.56
CA GLY A 70 -1.36 -4.36 -5.82
C GLY A 70 -1.85 -3.17 -4.98
N LEU A 71 -2.87 -3.35 -4.13
CA LEU A 71 -3.46 -2.30 -3.29
C LEU A 71 -3.02 -2.44 -1.83
N LEU A 72 -2.66 -1.33 -1.18
CA LEU A 72 -2.17 -1.31 0.19
C LEU A 72 -3.26 -1.70 1.20
N GLN A 73 -3.06 -2.83 1.87
CA GLN A 73 -4.01 -3.39 2.85
C GLN A 73 -3.58 -3.19 4.30
N GLN A 74 -2.28 -3.07 4.55
CA GLN A 74 -1.77 -2.95 5.92
C GLN A 74 -0.44 -2.19 5.94
N VAL A 75 -0.28 -1.35 6.96
CA VAL A 75 0.99 -0.71 7.31
C VAL A 75 1.30 -1.09 8.75
N THR A 76 2.48 -1.69 8.98
CA THR A 76 3.00 -1.95 10.32
C THR A 76 4.21 -1.06 10.53
N THR A 77 4.16 -0.19 11.53
CA THR A 77 5.31 0.63 11.93
C THR A 77 6.22 -0.17 12.87
N ASP A 78 7.52 -0.11 12.65
CA ASP A 78 8.48 -0.58 13.65
C ASP A 78 8.38 0.35 14.88
N PRO A 79 8.45 -0.17 16.11
CA PRO A 79 8.55 0.71 17.27
C PRO A 79 9.76 1.66 17.11
N PRO A 80 9.69 2.91 17.61
CA PRO A 80 10.87 3.75 17.64
C PRO A 80 11.98 3.00 18.37
N ALA A 81 13.19 2.99 17.81
CA ALA A 81 14.35 2.39 18.46
C ALA A 81 14.41 2.94 19.89
N ALA A 82 14.33 2.05 20.88
CA ALA A 82 14.38 2.44 22.29
C ALA A 82 15.73 3.13 22.56
N GLY A 83 15.75 4.46 22.53
CA GLY A 83 17.02 5.19 22.56
C GLY A 83 16.98 6.72 22.51
N GLU A 84 15.82 7.37 22.48
CA GLU A 84 15.74 8.82 22.66
C GLU A 84 14.82 9.14 23.84
N THR A 85 15.44 9.17 25.01
CA THR A 85 14.88 9.69 26.25
C THR A 85 14.37 11.11 26.01
N GLN A 86 13.07 11.30 26.20
CA GLN A 86 12.45 12.61 26.32
C GLN A 86 13.09 13.35 27.51
N ALA A 87 13.78 14.45 27.22
CA ALA A 87 14.29 15.40 28.21
C ALA A 87 13.24 16.47 28.52
#